data_AF-A0A542DEU8-F1
#
_entry.id   AF-A0A542DEU8-F1
#
_cell.length_a   1.000
_cell.length_b   1.000
_cell.length_c   1.000
_cell.angle_alpha   90.00
_cell.angle_beta   90.00
_cell.angle_gamma   90.00
#
_symmetry.space_group_name_H-M   'P 1'
#
loop_
_entity.id
_entity.type
_entity.pdbx_description
1 polymer ?
#
loop_
_entity_poly.entity_id
_entity_poly.type
_entity_poly.pdbx_seq_one_letter_code
_entity_poly.pdbx_strand_id
1 'polypeptide(L)'
;MNEPQLVLQPRGGPEHNGPRNFRVSVRQGVQLSDHSAALGNDRAALTDLYPDGIARLWGSTPAANKSNAKAVALRDRKVGDRVLFYADKAFFAEATILHLFYNPTLAESVWGTDEDGSTWEHVMALGDVREFESPIPAAQVLGPLGMTATLRSLTLVPTEKYAVVRELITSTQGRQPRYWLLHCNPKTWDVWSWWEERTTSLNTWTVARHLEDLRVGDPFALWVSGSAAGIYALGALASEPYVTQEFDDHWAERPKRRHVVDLRFDRFIFDEPLTKRALAGDPVFADALVMRMPGSPNPIPLTPEQWETITRTAGVRGRKERVAPSETVVTSRPVGDVPERTTANGQSGPRVVDFREAKLVKWYTDTLGRELRCLSALLPSGERLVCDLFDPETNTLIEAKASNERSDVRLALGQLLDYQHHIKPDAELAVLLPVPPSASVAEVLHAHDVTVISRDGRTAPRDS
;
A
#
# COMPACT_ATOMS: atom_id res chain seq x y z
N MET A 1 41.67 11.87 14.20
CA MET A 1 40.45 11.28 14.78
C MET A 1 40.38 9.85 14.28
N ASN A 2 40.18 8.86 15.15
CA ASN A 2 39.93 7.50 14.69
C ASN A 2 38.62 7.48 13.89
N GLU A 3 38.63 6.82 12.74
CA GLU A 3 37.42 6.68 11.94
C GLU A 3 36.37 5.84 12.69
N PRO A 4 35.09 6.24 12.66
CA PRO A 4 34.05 5.63 13.47
C PRO A 4 33.76 4.18 13.05
N GLN A 5 33.33 3.37 14.01
CA GLN A 5 32.76 2.05 13.75
C GLN A 5 31.24 2.17 13.56
N LEU A 6 30.60 1.09 13.09
CA LEU A 6 29.14 1.03 12.94
C LEU A 6 28.51 0.07 13.94
N VAL A 7 27.56 0.57 14.72
CA VAL A 7 26.77 -0.17 15.70
C VAL A 7 25.40 -0.45 15.10
N LEU A 8 25.13 -1.71 14.77
CA LEU A 8 23.82 -2.16 14.30
C LEU A 8 22.95 -2.50 15.50
N GLN A 9 21.91 -1.70 15.74
CA GLN A 9 21.08 -1.76 16.94
C GLN A 9 19.65 -2.20 16.61
N PRO A 10 19.26 -3.46 16.88
CA PRO A 10 17.86 -3.84 16.88
C PRO A 10 17.09 -3.03 17.93
N ARG A 11 15.93 -2.51 17.54
CA ARG A 11 15.05 -1.75 18.45
C ARG A 11 14.22 -2.65 19.37
N GLY A 12 13.99 -3.90 18.98
CA GLY A 12 13.02 -4.80 19.62
C GLY A 12 11.58 -4.56 19.11
N GLY A 13 10.74 -5.60 19.17
CA GLY A 13 9.33 -5.53 18.80
C GLY A 13 8.44 -4.92 19.88
N PRO A 14 7.13 -4.80 19.63
CA PRO A 14 6.14 -4.32 20.60
C PRO A 14 6.16 -5.10 21.93
N GLU A 15 6.40 -6.41 21.88
CA GLU A 15 6.49 -7.32 23.02
C GLU A 15 7.61 -6.94 24.01
N HIS A 16 8.62 -6.19 23.56
CA HIS A 16 9.72 -5.71 24.39
C HIS A 16 9.69 -4.19 24.59
N ASN A 17 8.53 -3.55 24.37
CA ASN A 17 8.34 -2.10 24.44
C ASN A 17 9.25 -1.29 23.48
N GLY A 18 9.86 -1.93 22.48
CA GLY A 18 10.82 -1.30 21.55
C GLY A 18 10.29 -0.02 20.87
N PRO A 19 9.09 -0.03 20.23
CA PRO A 19 8.51 1.17 19.62
C PRO A 19 8.28 2.31 20.61
N ARG A 20 7.78 1.98 21.81
CA ARG A 20 7.52 2.94 22.87
C ARG A 20 8.83 3.57 23.34
N ASN A 21 9.81 2.73 23.67
CA ASN A 21 11.11 3.14 24.19
C ASN A 21 11.83 4.05 23.19
N PHE A 22 11.82 3.73 21.89
CA PHE A 22 12.45 4.58 20.88
C PHE A 22 11.77 5.94 20.78
N ARG A 23 10.43 5.95 20.76
CA ARG A 23 9.65 7.20 20.71
C ARG A 23 9.97 8.11 21.90
N VAL A 24 9.98 7.58 23.11
CA VAL A 24 10.16 8.41 24.33
C VAL A 24 11.62 8.82 24.53
N SER A 25 12.58 7.92 24.33
CA SER A 25 13.98 8.18 24.72
C SER A 25 14.88 8.68 23.60
N VAL A 26 14.53 8.43 22.33
CA VAL A 26 15.33 8.84 21.16
C VAL A 26 14.63 9.93 20.35
N ARG A 27 13.36 9.76 20.00
CA ARG A 27 12.62 10.75 19.19
C ARG A 27 12.27 11.99 20.02
N GLN A 28 11.51 11.79 21.09
CA GLN A 28 11.09 12.87 22.01
C GLN A 28 12.23 13.31 22.92
N GLY A 29 13.02 12.35 23.40
CA GLY A 29 14.09 12.59 24.35
C GLY A 29 13.59 12.62 25.80
N VAL A 30 14.54 12.45 26.71
CA VAL A 30 14.32 12.35 28.15
C VAL A 30 14.70 13.67 28.80
N GLN A 31 13.75 14.27 29.53
CA GLN A 31 14.02 15.46 30.31
C GLN A 31 14.90 15.09 31.52
N LEU A 32 16.14 15.60 31.58
CA LEU A 32 17.10 15.23 32.62
C LEU A 32 16.62 15.59 34.04
N SER A 33 15.82 16.65 34.18
CA SER A 33 15.24 17.06 35.48
C SER A 33 14.33 15.99 36.09
N ASP A 34 13.59 15.27 35.26
CA ASP A 34 12.58 14.30 35.70
C ASP A 34 13.25 13.04 36.29
N HIS A 35 14.51 12.82 35.92
CA HIS A 35 15.32 11.68 36.36
C HIS A 35 16.50 12.11 37.24
N SER A 36 16.49 13.31 37.82
CA SER A 36 17.65 13.89 38.50
C SER A 36 18.23 12.95 39.57
N ALA A 37 17.38 12.27 40.35
CA ALA A 37 17.81 11.34 41.39
C ALA A 37 18.52 10.09 40.85
N ALA A 38 18.25 9.70 39.59
CA ALA A 38 18.78 8.51 38.94
C ALA A 38 20.03 8.76 38.09
N LEU A 39 20.35 10.02 37.77
CA LEU A 39 21.50 10.37 36.90
C LEU A 39 22.87 9.99 37.50
N GLY A 40 22.99 9.92 38.83
CA GLY A 40 24.22 9.52 39.50
C GLY A 40 25.46 10.28 39.01
N ASN A 41 26.53 9.53 38.71
CA ASN A 41 27.80 10.06 38.25
C ASN A 41 27.76 10.64 36.82
N ASP A 42 26.76 10.26 36.02
CA ASP A 42 26.64 10.67 34.61
C ASP A 42 25.99 12.06 34.45
N ARG A 43 25.48 12.64 35.54
CA ARG A 43 24.78 13.94 35.53
C ARG A 43 25.60 15.04 34.85
N ALA A 44 26.87 15.18 35.23
CA ALA A 44 27.73 16.25 34.71
C ALA A 44 27.94 16.10 33.20
N ALA A 45 28.25 14.88 32.74
CA ALA A 45 28.46 14.58 31.33
C ALA A 45 27.18 14.80 30.50
N LEU A 46 26.03 14.33 30.99
CA LEU A 46 24.75 14.50 30.29
C LEU A 46 24.30 15.96 30.25
N THR A 47 24.57 16.74 31.30
CA THR A 47 24.23 18.18 31.31
C THR A 47 25.09 18.96 30.31
N ASP A 48 26.37 18.61 30.18
CA ASP A 48 27.28 19.21 29.20
C ASP A 48 26.89 18.85 27.75
N LEU A 49 26.51 17.59 27.52
CA LEU A 49 26.11 17.10 26.19
C LEU A 49 24.72 17.58 25.75
N TYR A 50 23.81 17.84 26.68
CA TYR A 50 22.44 18.30 26.41
C TYR A 50 22.13 19.60 27.15
N PRO A 51 22.61 20.76 26.67
CA PRO A 51 22.38 22.06 27.31
C PRO A 51 20.91 22.47 27.38
N ASP A 52 20.06 21.91 26.52
CA ASP A 52 18.59 22.09 26.55
C ASP A 52 17.89 21.23 27.61
N GLY A 53 18.65 20.34 28.27
CA GLY A 53 18.16 19.40 29.28
C GLY A 53 17.43 18.19 28.71
N ILE A 54 17.39 17.98 27.39
CA ILE A 54 16.62 16.90 26.74
C ILE A 54 17.56 15.85 26.14
N ALA A 55 17.94 14.86 26.95
CA ALA A 55 18.86 13.81 26.56
C ALA A 55 18.26 12.78 25.61
N ARG A 56 18.96 12.44 24.52
CA ARG A 56 18.60 11.31 23.65
C ARG A 56 19.34 10.07 24.11
N LEU A 57 18.63 9.09 24.64
CA LEU A 57 19.21 7.92 25.29
C LEU A 57 18.73 6.65 24.61
N TRP A 58 19.60 5.64 24.51
CA TRP A 58 19.21 4.28 24.17
C TRP A 58 19.98 3.28 25.01
N GLY A 59 19.29 2.30 25.58
CA GLY A 59 19.87 1.29 26.43
C GLY A 59 19.91 -0.09 25.78
N SER A 60 20.78 -0.96 26.29
CA SER A 60 20.81 -2.38 25.97
C SER A 60 20.86 -3.21 27.25
N THR A 61 20.10 -4.30 27.27
CA THR A 61 20.22 -5.30 28.35
C THR A 61 21.60 -5.97 28.30
N PRO A 62 22.04 -6.64 29.38
CA PRO A 62 23.28 -7.40 29.38
C PRO A 62 23.35 -8.48 28.30
N ALA A 63 24.56 -8.91 27.98
CA ALA A 63 24.76 -10.08 27.13
C ALA A 63 24.70 -11.36 27.98
N ALA A 64 23.88 -12.33 27.58
CA ALA A 64 23.79 -13.63 28.27
C ALA A 64 25.11 -14.41 28.27
N ASN A 65 26.01 -14.15 27.32
CA ASN A 65 27.33 -14.79 27.22
C ASN A 65 28.39 -13.77 26.79
N LYS A 66 29.58 -13.84 27.41
CA LYS A 66 30.70 -12.89 27.25
C LYS A 66 31.37 -12.91 25.87
N SER A 67 31.12 -13.93 25.04
CA SER A 67 31.77 -14.09 23.72
C SER A 67 30.84 -13.81 22.53
N ASN A 68 29.56 -13.54 22.74
CA ASN A 68 28.62 -13.31 21.63
C ASN A 68 28.76 -11.90 21.02
N ALA A 69 28.18 -11.70 19.83
CA ALA A 69 28.28 -10.42 19.10
C ALA A 69 27.81 -9.20 19.93
N LYS A 70 26.79 -9.39 20.78
CA LYS A 70 26.30 -8.35 21.69
C LYS A 70 27.32 -8.00 22.76
N ALA A 71 27.98 -8.97 23.38
CA ALA A 71 29.03 -8.74 24.37
C ALA A 71 30.24 -8.01 23.75
N VAL A 72 30.63 -8.41 22.54
CA VAL A 72 31.68 -7.72 21.78
C VAL A 72 31.28 -6.27 21.50
N ALA A 73 30.08 -6.04 20.97
CA ALA A 73 29.59 -4.69 20.69
C ALA A 73 29.46 -3.84 21.96
N LEU A 74 29.00 -4.42 23.07
CA LEU A 74 28.89 -3.71 24.33
C LEU A 74 30.24 -3.32 24.93
N ARG A 75 31.28 -4.12 24.71
CA ARG A 75 32.62 -3.83 25.21
C ARG A 75 33.39 -2.87 24.30
N ASP A 76 33.26 -3.03 22.99
CA ASP A 76 34.20 -2.45 22.04
C ASP A 76 33.65 -1.22 21.29
N ARG A 77 32.35 -0.89 21.43
CA ARG A 77 31.78 0.37 20.92
C ARG A 77 32.34 1.59 21.65
N LYS A 78 32.44 2.73 20.97
CA LYS A 78 33.13 3.93 21.48
C LYS A 78 32.33 5.20 21.17
N VAL A 79 32.67 6.27 21.89
CA VAL A 79 32.21 7.62 21.56
C VAL A 79 32.69 7.97 20.14
N GLY A 80 31.78 8.53 19.34
CA GLY A 80 31.98 8.84 17.93
C GLY A 80 31.48 7.76 16.96
N ASP A 81 31.21 6.53 17.42
CA ASP A 81 30.66 5.49 16.56
C ASP A 81 29.26 5.84 16.06
N ARG A 82 28.92 5.34 14.86
CA ARG A 82 27.61 5.55 14.24
C ARG A 82 26.67 4.40 14.57
N VAL A 83 25.45 4.72 14.98
CA VAL A 83 24.40 3.75 15.29
C VAL A 83 23.40 3.71 14.14
N LEU A 84 23.02 2.53 13.66
CA LEU A 84 21.86 2.31 12.81
C LEU A 84 20.80 1.50 13.54
N PHE A 85 19.59 2.05 13.64
CA PHE A 85 18.46 1.40 14.28
C PHE A 85 17.71 0.51 13.30
N TYR A 86 17.53 -0.75 13.68
CA TYR A 86 16.91 -1.80 12.87
C TYR A 86 15.56 -2.24 13.46
N ALA A 87 14.54 -2.33 12.61
CA ALA A 87 13.24 -2.94 12.87
C ALA A 87 12.61 -3.40 11.55
N ASP A 88 11.75 -4.42 11.59
CA ASP A 88 10.93 -4.83 10.43
C ASP A 88 11.73 -5.07 9.13
N LYS A 89 12.93 -5.67 9.26
CA LYS A 89 13.88 -5.92 8.15
C LYS A 89 14.36 -4.65 7.43
N ALA A 90 14.33 -3.50 8.09
CA ALA A 90 14.87 -2.24 7.60
C ALA A 90 15.62 -1.46 8.69
N PHE A 91 16.52 -0.58 8.27
CA PHE A 91 17.11 0.45 9.10
C PHE A 91 16.29 1.74 8.94
N PHE A 92 15.82 2.29 10.04
CA PHE A 92 14.86 3.41 10.00
C PHE A 92 15.39 4.69 10.63
N ALA A 93 16.50 4.63 11.36
CA ALA A 93 17.12 5.80 11.96
C ALA A 93 18.62 5.60 12.17
N GLU A 94 19.33 6.70 12.38
CA GLU A 94 20.73 6.74 12.71
C GLU A 94 21.07 7.76 13.80
N ALA A 95 22.21 7.58 14.46
CA ALA A 95 22.71 8.49 15.48
C ALA A 95 24.25 8.39 15.64
N THR A 96 24.84 9.34 16.34
CA THR A 96 26.23 9.31 16.83
C THR A 96 26.25 9.01 18.32
N ILE A 97 27.15 8.13 18.78
CA ILE A 97 27.36 7.92 20.23
C ILE A 97 28.15 9.10 20.81
N LEU A 98 27.54 9.86 21.73
CA LEU A 98 28.17 10.98 22.43
C LEU A 98 28.79 10.54 23.76
N HIS A 99 28.16 9.59 24.46
CA HIS A 99 28.64 9.08 25.74
C HIS A 99 28.18 7.64 25.96
N LEU A 100 28.97 6.89 26.73
CA LEU A 100 28.72 5.49 27.06
C LEU A 100 28.86 5.30 28.56
N PHE A 101 27.86 4.70 29.18
CA PHE A 101 27.85 4.52 30.62
C PHE A 101 26.98 3.34 31.04
N TYR A 102 27.22 2.87 32.26
CA TYR A 102 26.46 1.80 32.90
C TYR A 102 25.65 2.40 34.04
N ASN A 103 24.32 2.40 33.92
CA ASN A 103 23.45 3.03 34.92
C ASN A 103 22.08 2.33 34.98
N PRO A 104 21.94 1.28 35.80
CA PRO A 104 20.70 0.54 35.95
C PRO A 104 19.58 1.40 36.58
N THR A 105 19.92 2.29 37.52
CA THR A 105 18.94 3.17 38.17
C THR A 105 18.29 4.14 37.18
N LEU A 106 19.08 4.74 36.28
CA LEU A 106 18.54 5.57 35.20
C LEU A 106 17.72 4.73 34.21
N ALA A 107 18.22 3.55 33.86
CA ALA A 107 17.54 2.67 32.91
C ALA A 107 16.15 2.24 33.40
N GLU A 108 16.02 1.86 34.67
CA GLU A 108 14.73 1.57 35.31
C GLU A 108 13.83 2.80 35.36
N SER A 109 14.40 3.98 35.67
CA SER A 109 13.63 5.22 35.73
C SER A 109 13.06 5.63 34.36
N VAL A 110 13.79 5.41 33.27
CA VAL A 110 13.39 5.80 31.91
C VAL A 110 12.54 4.73 31.22
N TRP A 111 12.95 3.45 31.30
CA TRP A 111 12.35 2.36 30.53
C TRP A 111 11.63 1.31 31.38
N GLY A 112 11.81 1.32 32.70
CA GLY A 112 11.34 0.27 33.59
C GLY A 112 12.17 -1.01 33.45
N THR A 113 11.54 -2.14 33.71
CA THR A 113 12.10 -3.49 33.54
C THR A 113 11.28 -4.28 32.53
N ASP A 114 11.90 -5.29 31.92
CA ASP A 114 11.17 -6.31 31.16
C ASP A 114 10.47 -7.34 32.09
N GLU A 115 9.82 -8.33 31.49
CA GLU A 115 9.09 -9.38 32.20
C GLU A 115 9.99 -10.24 33.10
N ASP A 116 11.28 -10.34 32.76
CA ASP A 116 12.29 -11.08 33.52
C ASP A 116 12.98 -10.20 34.59
N GLY A 117 12.52 -8.96 34.77
CA GLY A 117 13.07 -7.99 35.73
C GLY A 117 14.39 -7.36 35.28
N SER A 118 14.82 -7.57 34.03
CA SER A 118 16.03 -6.96 33.48
C SER A 118 15.76 -5.54 32.99
N THR A 119 16.78 -4.67 33.05
CA THR A 119 16.72 -3.32 32.50
C THR A 119 17.80 -3.08 31.45
N TRP A 120 17.68 -1.98 30.70
CA TRP A 120 18.56 -1.62 29.60
C TRP A 120 19.79 -0.82 30.08
N GLU A 121 20.51 -1.38 31.05
CA GLU A 121 21.54 -0.72 31.87
C GLU A 121 22.81 -0.27 31.12
N HIS A 122 23.09 -0.81 29.93
CA HIS A 122 24.17 -0.32 29.08
C HIS A 122 23.69 0.82 28.19
N VAL A 123 23.86 2.06 28.66
CA VAL A 123 23.27 3.24 28.04
C VAL A 123 24.24 3.92 27.07
N MET A 124 23.67 4.44 25.99
CA MET A 124 24.33 5.32 25.03
C MET A 124 23.59 6.66 25.03
N ALA A 125 24.31 7.75 25.26
CA ALA A 125 23.86 9.09 24.94
C ALA A 125 24.09 9.34 23.44
N LEU A 126 23.07 9.83 22.74
CA LEU A 126 23.01 9.95 21.29
C LEU A 126 22.98 11.41 20.83
N GLY A 127 23.68 11.69 19.75
CA GLY A 127 23.67 12.94 19.00
C GLY A 127 23.34 12.68 17.53
N ASP A 128 23.16 13.74 16.75
CA ASP A 128 22.88 13.67 15.31
C ASP A 128 21.79 12.64 14.96
N VAL A 129 20.75 12.56 15.79
CA VAL A 129 19.67 11.61 15.62
C VAL A 129 18.87 12.00 14.39
N ARG A 130 18.82 11.11 13.40
CA ARG A 130 18.06 11.29 12.17
C ARG A 130 17.22 10.06 11.89
N GLU A 131 15.92 10.25 11.76
CA GLU A 131 15.03 9.23 11.20
C GLU A 131 15.00 9.37 9.68
N PHE A 132 15.04 8.24 8.99
CA PHE A 132 15.02 8.23 7.54
C PHE A 132 13.58 8.43 7.03
N GLU A 133 13.40 9.30 6.03
CA GLU A 133 12.11 9.49 5.38
C GLU A 133 11.59 8.20 4.76
N SER A 134 12.51 7.39 4.21
CA SER A 134 12.26 6.02 3.76
C SER A 134 13.26 5.08 4.44
N PRO A 135 12.79 4.06 5.19
CA PRO A 135 13.66 3.07 5.80
C PRO A 135 14.50 2.33 4.77
N ILE A 136 15.80 2.19 5.05
CA ILE A 136 16.75 1.48 4.20
C ILE A 136 16.56 -0.03 4.44
N PRO A 137 16.21 -0.84 3.43
CA PRO A 137 16.05 -2.28 3.64
C PRO A 137 17.35 -2.90 4.12
N ALA A 138 17.22 -3.81 5.08
CA ALA A 138 18.39 -4.35 5.75
C ALA A 138 19.30 -5.13 4.82
N ALA A 139 18.75 -5.75 3.77
CA ALA A 139 19.56 -6.44 2.77
C ALA A 139 20.57 -5.53 2.06
N GLN A 140 20.26 -4.24 1.85
CA GLN A 140 21.17 -3.29 1.21
C GLN A 140 22.39 -2.96 2.08
N VAL A 141 22.23 -2.97 3.40
CA VAL A 141 23.33 -2.69 4.34
C VAL A 141 24.02 -3.98 4.79
N LEU A 142 23.25 -5.02 5.11
CA LEU A 142 23.76 -6.29 5.65
C LEU A 142 24.37 -7.20 4.59
N GLY A 143 23.85 -7.18 3.35
CA GLY A 143 24.37 -7.98 2.24
C GLY A 143 25.85 -7.72 1.95
N PRO A 144 26.26 -6.45 1.72
CA PRO A 144 27.68 -6.09 1.54
C PRO A 144 28.57 -6.45 2.73
N LEU A 145 28.01 -6.55 3.93
CA LEU A 145 28.72 -6.95 5.15
C LEU A 145 28.87 -8.48 5.30
N GLY A 146 28.26 -9.26 4.41
CA GLY A 146 28.19 -10.72 4.48
C GLY A 146 27.21 -11.24 5.54
N MET A 147 26.20 -10.44 5.87
CA MET A 147 25.20 -10.73 6.91
C MET A 147 23.82 -10.99 6.29
N THR A 148 22.98 -11.75 6.99
CA THR A 148 21.59 -11.97 6.58
C THR A 148 20.73 -10.75 6.92
N ALA A 149 19.59 -10.56 6.23
CA ALA A 149 18.68 -9.42 6.44
C ALA A 149 18.00 -9.38 7.84
N THR A 150 18.17 -10.43 8.65
CA THR A 150 17.60 -10.53 10.00
C THR A 150 18.66 -10.24 11.05
N LEU A 151 18.55 -9.08 11.70
CA LEU A 151 19.46 -8.69 12.78
C LEU A 151 18.85 -9.05 14.15
N ARG A 152 19.43 -10.02 14.84
CA ARG A 152 18.89 -10.58 16.10
C ARG A 152 19.47 -9.95 17.37
N SER A 153 20.63 -9.31 17.27
CA SER A 153 21.32 -8.73 18.41
C SER A 153 22.16 -7.53 18.01
N LEU A 154 22.48 -6.70 19.01
CA LEU A 154 23.43 -5.61 18.86
C LEU A 154 24.74 -6.14 18.27
N THR A 155 25.19 -5.54 17.18
CA THR A 155 26.36 -5.99 16.44
C THR A 155 27.27 -4.83 16.11
N LEU A 156 28.57 -4.98 16.35
CA LEU A 156 29.59 -3.99 16.01
C LEU A 156 30.25 -4.38 14.68
N VAL A 157 30.30 -3.43 13.77
CA VAL A 157 30.91 -3.57 12.45
C VAL A 157 32.18 -2.71 12.46
N PRO A 158 33.36 -3.32 12.19
CA PRO A 158 34.62 -2.60 12.13
C PRO A 158 34.63 -1.49 11.09
N THR A 159 35.45 -0.47 11.32
CA THR A 159 35.58 0.72 10.47
C THR A 159 35.80 0.38 8.99
N GLU A 160 36.61 -0.63 8.68
CA GLU A 160 36.94 -1.02 7.30
C GLU A 160 35.69 -1.51 6.56
N LYS A 161 34.83 -2.25 7.26
CA LYS A 161 33.56 -2.72 6.72
C LYS A 161 32.49 -1.62 6.73
N TYR A 162 32.53 -0.72 7.72
CA TYR A 162 31.62 0.41 7.74
C TYR A 162 31.86 1.33 6.54
N ALA A 163 33.11 1.59 6.17
CA ALA A 163 33.45 2.42 5.01
C ALA A 163 32.75 1.96 3.72
N VAL A 164 32.59 0.64 3.52
CA VAL A 164 31.91 0.05 2.36
C VAL A 164 30.43 0.42 2.30
N VAL A 165 29.74 0.44 3.44
CA VAL A 165 28.30 0.71 3.50
C VAL A 165 27.97 2.18 3.78
N ARG A 166 28.93 2.97 4.27
CA ARG A 166 28.76 4.39 4.59
C ARG A 166 28.32 5.20 3.38
N GLU A 167 28.93 4.95 2.22
CA GLU A 167 28.57 5.62 0.97
C GLU A 167 27.18 5.19 0.47
N LEU A 168 26.82 3.91 0.64
CA LEU A 168 25.47 3.41 0.34
C LEU A 168 24.42 4.11 1.22
N ILE A 169 24.64 4.18 2.54
CA ILE A 169 23.73 4.85 3.48
C ILE A 169 23.59 6.33 3.10
N THR A 170 24.70 7.00 2.78
CA THR A 170 24.70 8.43 2.42
C THR A 170 24.00 8.68 1.09
N SER A 171 24.27 7.87 0.06
CA SER A 171 23.66 8.00 -1.27
C SER A 171 22.17 7.66 -1.28
N THR A 172 21.73 6.69 -0.48
CA THR A 172 20.30 6.39 -0.29
C THR A 172 19.55 7.55 0.37
N GLN A 173 20.20 8.33 1.24
CA GLN A 173 19.57 9.46 1.95
C GLN A 173 19.69 10.81 1.21
N GLY A 174 20.54 10.91 0.18
CA GLY A 174 20.76 12.14 -0.59
C GLY A 174 19.91 12.27 -1.86
N ARG A 175 19.13 11.23 -2.21
CA ARG A 175 18.35 11.21 -3.45
C ARG A 175 16.88 11.42 -3.14
N GLN A 176 16.28 12.43 -3.78
CA GLN A 176 14.81 12.58 -3.79
C GLN A 176 14.16 11.25 -4.21
N PRO A 177 13.15 10.76 -3.47
CA PRO A 177 12.48 9.50 -3.82
C PRO A 177 11.91 9.61 -5.23
N ARG A 178 12.07 8.53 -6.01
CA ARG A 178 11.46 8.45 -7.33
C ARG A 178 10.13 7.73 -7.21
N TYR A 179 9.11 8.31 -7.82
CA TYR A 179 7.76 7.76 -7.82
C TYR A 179 7.53 7.02 -9.12
N TRP A 180 6.96 5.83 -9.02
CA TRP A 180 6.74 4.96 -10.17
C TRP A 180 5.26 4.65 -10.37
N LEU A 181 4.86 4.56 -11.63
CA LEU A 181 3.61 3.94 -12.03
C LEU A 181 3.95 2.60 -12.66
N LEU A 182 3.47 1.52 -12.03
CA LEU A 182 3.67 0.16 -12.47
C LEU A 182 2.48 -0.30 -13.31
N HIS A 183 2.75 -0.61 -14.57
CA HIS A 183 1.73 -0.96 -15.53
C HIS A 183 1.34 -2.44 -15.42
N CYS A 184 0.04 -2.71 -15.31
CA CYS A 184 -0.59 -4.01 -15.33
C CYS A 184 -1.48 -4.13 -16.57
N ASN A 185 -1.27 -5.18 -17.36
CA ASN A 185 -2.20 -5.57 -18.42
C ASN A 185 -2.99 -6.80 -17.97
N PRO A 186 -4.30 -6.67 -17.68
CA PRO A 186 -5.14 -7.79 -17.25
C PRO A 186 -5.18 -8.96 -18.24
N LYS A 187 -4.90 -8.72 -19.53
CA LYS A 187 -4.84 -9.79 -20.54
C LYS A 187 -3.58 -10.64 -20.45
N THR A 188 -2.55 -10.13 -19.78
CA THR A 188 -1.25 -10.80 -19.63
C THR A 188 -1.08 -11.34 -18.22
N TRP A 189 -1.53 -10.59 -17.22
CA TRP A 189 -1.49 -10.97 -15.81
C TRP A 189 -2.82 -10.62 -15.14
N ASP A 190 -3.53 -11.63 -14.63
CA ASP A 190 -4.89 -11.51 -14.12
C ASP A 190 -4.94 -10.90 -12.72
N VAL A 191 -4.89 -9.57 -12.70
CA VAL A 191 -5.01 -8.77 -11.48
C VAL A 191 -6.33 -8.96 -10.74
N TRP A 192 -7.38 -9.41 -11.42
CA TRP A 192 -8.70 -9.58 -10.82
C TRP A 192 -8.76 -10.83 -9.96
N SER A 193 -8.36 -11.97 -10.54
CA SER A 193 -8.25 -13.22 -9.78
C SER A 193 -7.26 -13.07 -8.63
N TRP A 194 -6.12 -12.40 -8.85
CA TRP A 194 -5.17 -12.09 -7.78
C TRP A 194 -5.76 -11.25 -6.63
N TRP A 195 -6.65 -10.30 -6.95
CA TRP A 195 -7.32 -9.49 -5.93
C TRP A 195 -8.29 -10.35 -5.11
N GLU A 196 -9.06 -11.20 -5.80
CA GLU A 196 -10.13 -12.03 -5.24
C GLU A 196 -9.63 -13.24 -4.44
N GLU A 197 -8.53 -13.85 -4.85
CA GLU A 197 -7.92 -15.00 -4.17
C GLU A 197 -7.19 -14.63 -2.88
N ARG A 198 -6.98 -13.33 -2.62
CA ARG A 198 -6.34 -12.82 -1.40
C ARG A 198 -4.94 -13.43 -1.16
N THR A 199 -4.21 -13.78 -2.23
CA THR A 199 -2.86 -14.35 -2.16
C THR A 199 -1.85 -13.35 -1.55
N THR A 200 -0.74 -13.87 -1.01
CA THR A 200 0.14 -13.18 -0.05
C THR A 200 0.77 -11.87 -0.56
N SER A 201 1.35 -11.14 0.38
CA SER A 201 1.66 -9.70 0.35
C SER A 201 2.95 -9.30 -0.39
N LEU A 202 3.71 -10.24 -0.95
CA LEU A 202 4.87 -9.95 -1.78
C LEU A 202 4.61 -10.46 -3.20
N ASN A 203 4.60 -9.56 -4.18
CA ASN A 203 4.41 -9.93 -5.59
C ASN A 203 5.62 -9.54 -6.43
N THR A 204 6.01 -10.45 -7.30
CA THR A 204 7.09 -10.26 -8.26
C THR A 204 6.54 -9.51 -9.48
N TRP A 205 7.08 -8.34 -9.79
CA TRP A 205 6.57 -7.49 -10.87
C TRP A 205 7.60 -7.22 -11.95
N THR A 206 7.23 -7.44 -13.21
CA THR A 206 8.16 -7.27 -14.33
C THR A 206 8.50 -5.81 -14.58
N VAL A 207 9.78 -5.51 -14.79
CA VAL A 207 10.29 -4.18 -15.17
C VAL A 207 11.18 -4.31 -16.40
N ALA A 208 11.09 -3.37 -17.34
CA ALA A 208 11.78 -3.44 -18.63
C ALA A 208 12.75 -2.27 -18.86
N ARG A 209 12.70 -1.22 -18.04
CA ARG A 209 13.54 -0.02 -18.13
C ARG A 209 13.77 0.57 -16.75
N HIS A 210 14.57 1.64 -16.67
CA HIS A 210 14.90 2.31 -15.40
C HIS A 210 15.54 1.37 -14.37
N LEU A 211 16.16 0.27 -14.82
CA LEU A 211 16.73 -0.76 -13.92
C LEU A 211 17.81 -0.17 -13.00
N GLU A 212 18.61 0.76 -13.52
CA GLU A 212 19.64 1.46 -12.75
C GLU A 212 19.06 2.53 -11.82
N ASP A 213 17.79 2.90 -12.00
CA ASP A 213 17.13 3.98 -11.27
C ASP A 213 16.24 3.48 -10.13
N LEU A 214 15.66 2.29 -10.28
CA LEU A 214 14.76 1.68 -9.30
C LEU A 214 15.53 1.36 -8.03
N ARG A 215 15.00 1.77 -6.87
CA ARG A 215 15.56 1.43 -5.57
C ARG A 215 14.49 0.91 -4.65
N VAL A 216 14.88 0.04 -3.73
CA VAL A 216 13.95 -0.39 -2.68
C VAL A 216 13.46 0.82 -1.89
N GLY A 217 12.18 0.84 -1.54
CA GLY A 217 11.54 1.95 -0.85
C GLY A 217 10.99 3.03 -1.78
N ASP A 218 11.36 3.03 -3.07
CA ASP A 218 10.71 3.91 -4.05
C ASP A 218 9.19 3.63 -4.07
N PRO A 219 8.33 4.65 -3.93
CA PRO A 219 6.89 4.44 -3.94
C PRO A 219 6.37 4.11 -5.34
N PHE A 220 5.29 3.34 -5.39
CA PHE A 220 4.60 3.05 -6.65
C PHE A 220 3.08 3.12 -6.58
N ALA A 221 2.48 3.39 -7.74
CA ALA A 221 1.06 3.23 -8.03
C ALA A 221 0.85 2.11 -9.06
N LEU A 222 -0.01 1.14 -8.76
CA LEU A 222 -0.38 0.06 -9.68
C LEU A 222 -1.46 0.56 -10.65
N TRP A 223 -1.08 0.74 -11.91
CA TRP A 223 -1.97 1.11 -12.99
C TRP A 223 -2.45 -0.12 -13.75
N VAL A 224 -3.75 -0.38 -13.69
CA VAL A 224 -4.40 -1.37 -14.57
C VAL A 224 -4.73 -0.68 -15.89
N SER A 225 -4.54 -1.39 -17.01
CA SER A 225 -4.77 -0.88 -18.37
C SER A 225 -5.98 -1.52 -19.06
N GLY A 226 -6.28 -1.06 -20.28
CA GLY A 226 -7.43 -1.52 -21.06
C GLY A 226 -8.71 -0.77 -20.71
N SER A 227 -9.86 -1.44 -20.78
CA SER A 227 -11.16 -0.85 -20.45
C SER A 227 -11.28 -0.49 -18.96
N ALA A 228 -10.50 -1.15 -18.11
CA ALA A 228 -10.42 -0.86 -16.68
C ALA A 228 -9.27 0.10 -16.34
N ALA A 229 -8.91 1.00 -17.25
CA ALA A 229 -7.75 1.87 -17.06
C ALA A 229 -7.87 2.74 -15.79
N GLY A 230 -6.90 2.64 -14.89
CA GLY A 230 -6.88 3.40 -13.64
C GLY A 230 -5.87 2.87 -12.62
N ILE A 231 -5.79 3.53 -11.46
CA ILE A 231 -4.95 3.13 -10.33
C ILE A 231 -5.78 2.35 -9.32
N TYR A 232 -5.26 1.19 -8.93
CA TYR A 232 -5.97 0.21 -8.08
C TYR A 232 -5.26 -0.11 -6.76
N ALA A 233 -3.98 0.18 -6.66
CA ALA A 233 -3.21 -0.03 -5.44
C ALA A 233 -1.98 0.87 -5.36
N LEU A 234 -1.46 1.06 -4.15
CA LEU A 234 -0.23 1.79 -3.86
C LEU A 234 0.70 0.91 -3.00
N GLY A 235 1.99 1.18 -3.09
CA GLY A 235 2.99 0.48 -2.27
C GLY A 235 4.39 1.03 -2.43
N ALA A 236 5.37 0.22 -2.06
CA ALA A 236 6.79 0.51 -2.25
C ALA A 236 7.52 -0.71 -2.83
N LEU A 237 8.58 -0.44 -3.59
CA LEU A 237 9.48 -1.49 -4.05
C LEU A 237 10.14 -2.15 -2.83
N ALA A 238 10.21 -3.48 -2.82
CA ALA A 238 10.74 -4.31 -1.75
C ALA A 238 12.07 -4.99 -2.11
N SER A 239 12.50 -4.94 -3.37
CA SER A 239 13.79 -5.42 -3.85
C SER A 239 14.42 -4.47 -4.88
N GLU A 240 15.73 -4.57 -5.06
CA GLU A 240 16.40 -4.07 -6.26
C GLU A 240 15.96 -4.93 -7.47
N PRO A 241 16.09 -4.42 -8.71
CA PRO A 241 15.79 -5.22 -9.89
C PRO A 241 16.69 -6.46 -9.99
N TYR A 242 16.07 -7.63 -10.17
CA TYR A 242 16.77 -8.90 -10.38
C TYR A 242 16.14 -9.67 -11.53
N VAL A 243 16.76 -10.76 -11.94
CA VAL A 243 16.26 -11.60 -13.05
C VAL A 243 15.71 -12.91 -12.51
N THR A 244 14.50 -13.27 -12.94
CA THR A 244 13.86 -14.54 -12.57
C THR A 244 13.30 -15.30 -13.78
N GLN A 245 13.06 -16.59 -13.57
CA GLN A 245 12.29 -17.49 -14.45
C GLN A 245 11.05 -18.05 -13.74
N GLU A 246 10.85 -17.71 -12.47
CA GLU A 246 9.74 -18.15 -11.64
C GLU A 246 8.63 -17.10 -11.66
N PHE A 247 7.44 -17.51 -12.10
CA PHE A 247 6.27 -16.66 -12.23
C PHE A 247 5.04 -17.41 -11.71
N ASP A 248 4.12 -16.67 -11.10
CA ASP A 248 2.88 -17.17 -10.51
C ASP A 248 1.86 -17.68 -11.56
N ASP A 249 0.71 -18.13 -11.04
CA ASP A 249 -0.37 -18.72 -11.82
C ASP A 249 -1.31 -17.69 -12.46
N HIS A 250 -1.15 -16.40 -12.15
CA HIS A 250 -2.00 -15.34 -12.71
C HIS A 250 -1.54 -14.90 -14.11
N TRP A 251 -0.39 -15.38 -14.59
CA TRP A 251 0.05 -15.15 -15.97
C TRP A 251 -0.77 -15.97 -16.97
N ALA A 252 -1.39 -15.29 -17.94
CA ALA A 252 -2.07 -15.95 -19.05
C ALA A 252 -1.09 -16.82 -19.88
N GLU A 253 0.13 -16.32 -20.07
CA GLU A 253 1.28 -17.09 -20.58
C GLU A 253 2.50 -16.71 -19.75
N ARG A 254 3.07 -17.68 -19.01
CA ARG A 254 4.23 -17.42 -18.15
C ARG A 254 5.45 -17.03 -18.99
N PRO A 255 6.08 -15.87 -18.71
CA PRO A 255 7.27 -15.48 -19.43
C PRO A 255 8.44 -16.40 -19.07
N LYS A 256 9.38 -16.56 -20.01
CA LYS A 256 10.54 -17.44 -19.80
C LYS A 256 11.58 -16.84 -18.84
N ARG A 257 11.88 -15.55 -19.01
CA ARG A 257 12.88 -14.81 -18.22
C ARG A 257 12.60 -13.31 -18.30
N ARG A 258 12.58 -12.63 -17.15
CA ARG A 258 12.35 -11.18 -17.07
C ARG A 258 13.17 -10.55 -15.94
N HIS A 259 13.46 -9.26 -16.09
CA HIS A 259 13.81 -8.41 -14.96
C HIS A 259 12.54 -8.12 -14.16
N VAL A 260 12.66 -8.18 -12.84
CA VAL A 260 11.57 -8.05 -11.89
C VAL A 260 12.01 -7.27 -10.65
N VAL A 261 11.03 -6.75 -9.91
CA VAL A 261 11.18 -6.22 -8.55
C VAL A 261 10.12 -6.86 -7.67
N ASP A 262 10.42 -7.04 -6.39
CA ASP A 262 9.42 -7.40 -5.39
C ASP A 262 8.63 -6.17 -4.99
N LEU A 263 7.31 -6.32 -4.81
CA LEU A 263 6.41 -5.25 -4.39
C LEU A 263 5.85 -5.54 -3.00
N ARG A 264 5.88 -4.51 -2.14
CA ARG A 264 5.08 -4.46 -0.92
C ARG A 264 3.90 -3.52 -1.16
N PHE A 265 2.68 -4.05 -1.09
CA PHE A 265 1.47 -3.24 -1.17
C PHE A 265 1.13 -2.63 0.19
N ASP A 266 0.85 -1.33 0.20
CA ASP A 266 0.53 -0.55 1.41
C ASP A 266 -0.94 -0.10 1.42
N ARG A 267 -1.60 -0.08 0.25
CA ARG A 267 -3.01 0.29 0.11
C ARG A 267 -3.65 -0.31 -1.14
N PHE A 268 -4.91 -0.74 -1.00
CA PHE A 268 -5.76 -1.25 -2.07
C PHE A 268 -7.01 -0.37 -2.20
N ILE A 269 -7.35 0.00 -3.43
CA ILE A 269 -8.51 0.84 -3.78
C ILE A 269 -9.32 0.19 -4.91
N PHE A 270 -9.44 -1.14 -4.91
CA PHE A 270 -10.12 -1.89 -5.97
C PHE A 270 -11.63 -1.64 -6.02
N ASP A 271 -12.24 -1.34 -4.88
CA ASP A 271 -13.63 -0.92 -4.70
C ASP A 271 -13.89 0.53 -5.12
N GLU A 272 -12.85 1.38 -5.09
CA GLU A 272 -12.95 2.80 -5.46
C GLU A 272 -11.69 3.31 -6.20
N PRO A 273 -11.41 2.82 -7.42
CA PRO A 273 -10.16 3.13 -8.11
C PRO A 273 -10.10 4.58 -8.59
N LEU A 274 -8.89 5.08 -8.79
CA LEU A 274 -8.66 6.34 -9.51
C LEU A 274 -8.68 6.02 -11.01
N THR A 275 -9.84 6.15 -11.63
CA THR A 275 -10.02 5.82 -13.04
C THR A 275 -9.22 6.76 -13.95
N LYS A 276 -8.88 6.28 -15.15
CA LYS A 276 -8.24 7.09 -16.18
C LYS A 276 -9.04 8.35 -16.48
N ARG A 277 -10.39 8.26 -16.54
CA ARG A 277 -11.27 9.39 -16.82
C ARG A 277 -11.20 10.44 -15.71
N ALA A 278 -11.27 10.03 -14.44
CA ALA A 278 -11.12 10.93 -13.31
C ALA A 278 -9.75 11.62 -13.31
N LEU A 279 -8.67 10.86 -13.53
CA LEU A 279 -7.32 11.42 -13.61
C LEU A 279 -7.13 12.36 -14.80
N ALA A 280 -7.67 12.03 -15.97
CA ALA A 280 -7.57 12.91 -17.15
C ALA A 280 -8.31 14.25 -16.98
N GLY A 281 -9.28 14.33 -16.06
CA GLY A 281 -9.92 15.58 -15.67
C GLY A 281 -9.07 16.47 -14.76
N ASP A 282 -8.00 15.95 -14.17
CA ASP A 282 -7.08 16.69 -13.30
C ASP A 282 -5.94 17.30 -14.15
N PRO A 283 -5.70 18.63 -14.09
CA PRO A 283 -4.63 19.28 -14.83
C PRO A 283 -3.23 18.69 -14.58
N VAL A 284 -2.97 18.12 -13.39
CA VAL A 284 -1.68 17.49 -13.04
C VAL A 284 -1.39 16.26 -13.93
N PHE A 285 -2.42 15.62 -14.45
CA PHE A 285 -2.33 14.41 -15.27
C PHE A 285 -2.54 14.64 -16.76
N ALA A 286 -2.89 15.86 -17.19
CA ALA A 286 -3.17 16.17 -18.59
C ALA A 286 -2.05 15.73 -19.54
N ASP A 287 -0.79 15.94 -19.12
CA ASP A 287 0.42 15.57 -19.89
C ASP A 287 1.13 14.30 -19.39
N ALA A 288 0.52 13.56 -18.47
CA ALA A 288 1.12 12.35 -17.91
C ALA A 288 1.45 11.33 -19.01
N LEU A 289 2.61 10.68 -18.90
CA LEU A 289 3.11 9.77 -19.93
C LEU A 289 2.12 8.63 -20.23
N VAL A 290 1.45 8.12 -19.20
CA VAL A 290 0.43 7.07 -19.31
C VAL A 290 -0.81 7.50 -20.09
N MET A 291 -1.11 8.81 -20.11
CA MET A 291 -2.22 9.37 -20.89
C MET A 291 -1.83 9.54 -22.35
N ARG A 292 -0.65 10.12 -22.62
CA ARG A 292 -0.16 10.40 -23.97
C ARG A 292 0.29 9.13 -24.71
N MET A 293 0.89 8.18 -24.00
CA MET A 293 1.43 6.94 -24.56
C MET A 293 1.04 5.73 -23.69
N PRO A 294 -0.20 5.23 -23.81
CA PRO A 294 -0.69 4.11 -23.00
C PRO A 294 0.11 2.80 -23.13
N GLY A 295 0.84 2.61 -24.24
CA GLY A 295 1.72 1.46 -24.46
C GLY A 295 3.15 1.63 -23.93
N SER A 296 3.41 2.64 -23.10
CA SER A 296 4.74 2.91 -22.57
C SER A 296 5.29 1.72 -21.77
N PRO A 297 6.58 1.38 -21.92
CA PRO A 297 7.19 0.29 -21.16
C PRO A 297 7.15 0.53 -19.64
N ASN A 298 7.00 -0.56 -18.88
CA ASN A 298 7.01 -0.55 -17.41
C ASN A 298 8.44 -0.44 -16.86
N PRO A 299 8.75 0.40 -15.84
CA PRO A 299 7.89 1.35 -15.12
C PRO A 299 7.82 2.74 -15.76
N ILE A 300 6.80 3.53 -15.40
CA ILE A 300 6.63 4.92 -15.82
C ILE A 300 7.00 5.85 -14.65
N PRO A 301 7.93 6.81 -14.83
CA PRO A 301 8.21 7.78 -13.77
C PRO A 301 7.03 8.73 -13.57
N LEU A 302 6.72 9.03 -12.31
CA LEU A 302 5.75 10.04 -11.88
C LEU A 302 6.49 11.26 -11.33
N THR A 303 5.93 12.44 -11.54
CA THR A 303 6.41 13.66 -10.86
C THR A 303 5.95 13.68 -9.39
N PRO A 304 6.60 14.47 -8.51
CA PRO A 304 6.13 14.66 -7.15
C PRO A 304 4.66 15.12 -7.06
N GLU A 305 4.23 16.04 -7.92
CA GLU A 305 2.85 16.56 -7.93
C GLU A 305 1.83 15.49 -8.32
N GLN A 306 2.19 14.63 -9.29
CA GLN A 306 1.36 13.48 -9.67
C GLN A 306 1.22 12.50 -8.52
N TRP A 307 2.33 12.20 -7.83
CA TRP A 307 2.31 11.32 -6.67
C TRP A 307 1.49 11.88 -5.51
N GLU A 308 1.64 13.17 -5.20
CA GLU A 308 0.85 13.85 -4.17
C GLU A 308 -0.64 13.80 -4.49
N THR A 309 -1.03 14.04 -5.75
CA THR A 309 -2.43 13.97 -6.18
C THR A 309 -3.00 12.56 -6.04
N ILE A 310 -2.23 11.53 -6.41
CA ILE A 310 -2.63 10.12 -6.23
C ILE A 310 -2.81 9.81 -4.75
N THR A 311 -1.83 10.13 -3.92
CA THR A 311 -1.83 9.78 -2.49
C THR A 311 -2.87 10.55 -1.69
N ARG A 312 -3.11 11.83 -2.00
CA ARG A 312 -4.20 12.62 -1.41
C ARG A 312 -5.56 11.99 -1.70
N THR A 313 -5.80 11.59 -2.94
CA THR A 313 -7.10 11.02 -3.34
C THR A 313 -7.28 9.59 -2.85
N ALA A 314 -6.23 8.76 -2.90
CA ALA A 314 -6.26 7.41 -2.37
C ALA A 314 -6.20 7.34 -0.84
N GLY A 315 -5.66 8.36 -0.16
CA GLY A 315 -5.44 8.38 1.29
C GLY A 315 -6.73 8.30 2.11
N VAL A 316 -7.81 8.85 1.56
CA VAL A 316 -9.17 8.83 2.16
C VAL A 316 -10.03 7.65 1.66
N ARG A 317 -9.49 6.80 0.77
CA ARG A 317 -10.21 5.69 0.12
C ARG A 317 -9.54 4.35 0.39
N GLY A 318 -10.30 3.27 0.23
CA GLY A 318 -9.81 1.89 0.26
C GLY A 318 -9.21 1.45 1.60
N ARG A 319 -8.42 0.37 1.55
CA ARG A 319 -7.96 -0.39 2.73
C ARG A 319 -6.45 -0.62 2.72
N LYS A 320 -5.85 -0.70 3.91
CA LYS A 320 -4.43 -1.05 4.10
C LYS A 320 -4.18 -2.55 4.00
N GLU A 321 -5.13 -3.33 4.47
CA GLU A 321 -5.05 -4.78 4.54
C GLU A 321 -5.87 -5.42 3.42
N ARG A 322 -5.58 -6.68 3.10
CA ARG A 322 -6.40 -7.48 2.18
C ARG A 322 -7.79 -7.70 2.77
N VAL A 323 -8.76 -8.00 1.90
CA VAL A 323 -10.12 -8.39 2.31
C VAL A 323 -10.05 -9.70 3.10
N ALA A 324 -10.67 -9.75 4.29
CA ALA A 324 -10.70 -10.97 5.08
C ALA A 324 -11.47 -12.09 4.35
N PRO A 325 -11.18 -13.39 4.61
CA PRO A 325 -11.90 -14.50 3.98
C PRO A 325 -13.42 -14.46 4.20
N SER A 326 -13.87 -13.92 5.34
CA SER A 326 -15.27 -13.77 5.72
C SER A 326 -15.97 -12.55 5.10
N GLU A 327 -15.23 -11.67 4.41
CA GLU A 327 -15.77 -10.45 3.80
C GLU A 327 -15.94 -10.61 2.29
N THR A 328 -16.97 -9.96 1.76
CA THR A 328 -17.18 -9.81 0.31
C THR A 328 -16.03 -9.04 -0.34
N VAL A 329 -15.42 -9.59 -1.39
CA VAL A 329 -14.42 -8.88 -2.20
C VAL A 329 -15.14 -8.07 -3.25
N VAL A 330 -15.07 -6.74 -3.15
CA VAL A 330 -15.66 -5.82 -4.13
C VAL A 330 -14.59 -5.28 -5.07
N THR A 331 -14.93 -5.20 -6.35
CA THR A 331 -14.16 -4.51 -7.38
C THR A 331 -15.07 -3.56 -8.14
N SER A 332 -14.62 -2.34 -8.35
CA SER A 332 -15.26 -1.33 -9.16
C SER A 332 -14.42 -1.07 -10.42
N ARG A 333 -15.08 -1.02 -11.58
CA ARG A 333 -14.42 -0.79 -12.87
C ARG A 333 -15.19 0.26 -13.67
N PRO A 334 -14.54 1.03 -14.56
CA PRO A 334 -15.25 1.75 -15.62
C PRO A 334 -16.21 0.81 -16.36
N VAL A 335 -17.36 1.33 -16.76
CA VAL A 335 -18.31 0.59 -17.61
C VAL A 335 -17.61 0.25 -18.92
N GLY A 336 -17.58 -1.04 -19.28
CA GLY A 336 -16.88 -1.50 -20.46
C GLY A 336 -17.52 -1.03 -21.77
N ASP A 337 -16.72 -1.02 -22.84
CA ASP A 337 -17.23 -0.77 -24.18
C ASP A 337 -18.14 -1.91 -24.66
N VAL A 338 -19.24 -1.57 -25.32
CA VAL A 338 -20.16 -2.56 -25.91
C VAL A 338 -19.58 -3.05 -27.23
N PRO A 339 -19.32 -4.35 -27.42
CA PRO A 339 -18.93 -4.87 -28.72
C PRO A 339 -20.05 -4.62 -29.74
N GLU A 340 -19.73 -4.03 -30.90
CA GLU A 340 -20.72 -3.66 -31.93
C GLU A 340 -21.51 -4.88 -32.46
N ARG A 341 -20.86 -6.05 -32.56
CA ARG A 341 -21.42 -7.37 -32.90
C ARG A 341 -20.45 -8.47 -32.47
N THR A 342 -20.96 -9.59 -31.98
CA THR A 342 -20.17 -10.81 -31.83
C THR A 342 -20.93 -11.99 -32.40
N THR A 343 -20.28 -12.77 -33.26
CA THR A 343 -20.75 -14.10 -33.68
C THR A 343 -20.34 -15.10 -32.60
N ALA A 344 -21.32 -15.66 -31.89
CA ALA A 344 -21.08 -16.80 -31.03
C ALA A 344 -21.18 -18.08 -31.86
N ASN A 345 -20.12 -18.89 -31.87
CA ASN A 345 -20.14 -20.22 -32.49
C ASN A 345 -20.77 -21.21 -31.50
N GLY A 346 -22.04 -21.53 -31.71
CA GLY A 346 -22.71 -22.63 -31.02
C GLY A 346 -22.64 -23.93 -31.81
N GLN A 347 -23.05 -25.04 -31.20
CA GLN A 347 -23.17 -26.35 -31.88
C GLN A 347 -24.13 -26.34 -33.09
N SER A 348 -24.93 -25.28 -33.27
CA SER A 348 -25.88 -25.10 -34.37
C SER A 348 -25.46 -24.03 -35.40
N GLY A 349 -24.20 -23.60 -35.41
CA GLY A 349 -23.66 -22.58 -36.33
C GLY A 349 -23.55 -21.17 -35.72
N PRO A 350 -23.05 -20.18 -36.49
CA PRO A 350 -22.84 -18.82 -36.00
C PRO A 350 -24.18 -18.14 -35.73
N ARG A 351 -24.44 -17.76 -34.48
CA ARG A 351 -25.58 -16.89 -34.12
C ARG A 351 -25.09 -15.48 -33.89
N VAL A 352 -25.79 -14.50 -34.47
CA VAL A 352 -25.59 -13.08 -34.16
C VAL A 352 -26.15 -12.83 -32.76
N VAL A 353 -25.29 -12.44 -31.82
CA VAL A 353 -25.71 -12.05 -30.47
C VAL A 353 -26.04 -10.57 -30.48
N ASP A 354 -27.30 -10.22 -30.17
CA ASP A 354 -27.76 -8.84 -30.01
C ASP A 354 -27.72 -8.46 -28.53
N PHE A 355 -26.74 -7.63 -28.13
CA PHE A 355 -26.54 -7.19 -26.75
C PHE A 355 -27.47 -6.01 -26.40
N ARG A 356 -28.77 -6.26 -26.34
CA ARG A 356 -29.78 -5.20 -26.11
C ARG A 356 -29.58 -4.47 -24.77
N GLU A 357 -29.25 -5.19 -23.70
CA GLU A 357 -28.95 -4.60 -22.38
C GLU A 357 -27.70 -3.73 -22.43
N ALA A 358 -26.61 -4.24 -23.03
CA ALA A 358 -25.38 -3.46 -23.17
C ALA A 358 -25.61 -2.17 -23.98
N LYS A 359 -26.42 -2.22 -25.05
CA LYS A 359 -26.81 -1.01 -25.81
C LYS A 359 -27.64 -0.04 -24.97
N LEU A 360 -28.47 -0.54 -24.06
CA LEU A 360 -29.26 0.30 -23.14
C LEU A 360 -28.35 0.97 -22.10
N VAL A 361 -27.45 0.20 -21.48
CA VAL A 361 -26.40 0.69 -20.58
C VAL A 361 -25.56 1.76 -21.25
N LYS A 362 -25.04 1.50 -22.45
CA LYS A 362 -24.24 2.47 -23.21
C LYS A 362 -25.00 3.76 -23.47
N TRP A 363 -26.26 3.65 -23.93
CA TRP A 363 -27.10 4.84 -24.13
C TRP A 363 -27.24 5.67 -22.86
N TYR A 364 -27.48 5.03 -21.71
CA TYR A 364 -27.65 5.75 -20.46
C TYR A 364 -26.35 6.43 -20.01
N THR A 365 -25.23 5.71 -20.06
CA THR A 365 -23.89 6.26 -19.77
C THR A 365 -23.54 7.45 -20.67
N ASP A 366 -23.81 7.34 -21.98
CA ASP A 366 -23.57 8.44 -22.93
C ASP A 366 -24.50 9.64 -22.65
N THR A 367 -25.74 9.41 -22.23
CA THR A 367 -26.75 10.45 -21.97
C THR A 367 -26.48 11.21 -20.67
N LEU A 368 -26.08 10.50 -19.61
CA LEU A 368 -25.87 11.10 -18.28
C LEU A 368 -24.64 12.01 -18.23
N GLY A 369 -23.63 11.74 -19.06
CA GLY A 369 -22.44 12.61 -19.20
C GLY A 369 -21.44 12.55 -18.04
N ARG A 370 -21.70 11.78 -16.99
CA ARG A 370 -20.77 11.52 -15.87
C ARG A 370 -20.28 10.07 -15.84
N GLU A 371 -19.27 9.82 -15.02
CA GLU A 371 -18.62 8.52 -14.94
C GLU A 371 -19.42 7.53 -14.08
N LEU A 372 -20.04 6.55 -14.75
CA LEU A 372 -20.61 5.37 -14.12
C LEU A 372 -19.58 4.25 -14.01
N ARG A 373 -19.85 3.29 -13.12
CA ARG A 373 -18.98 2.14 -12.86
C ARG A 373 -19.77 0.83 -12.94
N CYS A 374 -19.08 -0.28 -13.15
CA CYS A 374 -19.60 -1.62 -12.93
C CYS A 374 -18.99 -2.17 -11.64
N LEU A 375 -19.84 -2.70 -10.75
CA LEU A 375 -19.39 -3.34 -9.52
C LEU A 375 -19.45 -4.86 -9.71
N SER A 376 -18.38 -5.56 -9.34
CA SER A 376 -18.39 -7.00 -9.16
C SER A 376 -18.04 -7.34 -7.73
N ALA A 377 -18.74 -8.31 -7.16
CA ALA A 377 -18.51 -8.78 -5.81
C ALA A 377 -18.36 -10.31 -5.82
N LEU A 378 -17.34 -10.82 -5.11
CA LEU A 378 -17.20 -12.22 -4.78
C LEU A 378 -17.58 -12.42 -3.32
N LEU A 379 -18.69 -13.11 -3.08
CA LEU A 379 -19.19 -13.39 -1.73
C LEU A 379 -18.31 -14.44 -1.03
N PRO A 380 -18.32 -14.49 0.31
CA PRO A 380 -17.65 -15.55 1.06
C PRO A 380 -18.09 -16.97 0.70
N SER A 381 -19.31 -17.14 0.17
CA SER A 381 -19.83 -18.42 -0.34
C SER A 381 -19.18 -18.85 -1.66
N GLY A 382 -18.46 -17.95 -2.34
CA GLY A 382 -17.91 -18.16 -3.68
C GLY A 382 -18.84 -17.70 -4.81
N GLU A 383 -20.05 -17.24 -4.49
CA GLU A 383 -20.98 -16.67 -5.47
C GLU A 383 -20.50 -15.31 -5.97
N ARG A 384 -20.74 -15.03 -7.26
CA ARG A 384 -20.39 -13.76 -7.89
C ARG A 384 -21.64 -12.95 -8.20
N LEU A 385 -21.64 -11.71 -7.72
CA LEU A 385 -22.60 -10.69 -8.11
C LEU A 385 -21.94 -9.68 -9.05
N VAL A 386 -22.67 -9.23 -10.07
CA VAL A 386 -22.21 -8.22 -11.03
C VAL A 386 -23.34 -7.23 -11.25
N CYS A 387 -23.16 -6.02 -10.73
CA CYS A 387 -24.09 -4.92 -10.95
C CYS A 387 -23.69 -4.18 -12.24
N ASP A 388 -24.65 -4.05 -13.16
CA ASP A 388 -24.43 -3.44 -14.47
C ASP A 388 -23.84 -2.03 -14.37
N LEU A 389 -24.44 -1.22 -13.48
CA LEU A 389 -24.17 0.20 -13.36
C LEU A 389 -24.23 0.64 -11.89
N PHE A 390 -23.25 1.42 -11.48
CA PHE A 390 -23.20 2.12 -10.22
C PHE A 390 -22.85 3.58 -10.49
N ASP A 391 -23.64 4.48 -9.92
CA ASP A 391 -23.42 5.90 -9.95
C ASP A 391 -22.75 6.35 -8.63
N PRO A 392 -21.45 6.70 -8.65
CA PRO A 392 -20.77 7.13 -7.43
C PRO A 392 -21.24 8.48 -6.90
N GLU A 393 -21.85 9.33 -7.73
CA GLU A 393 -22.25 10.69 -7.33
C GLU A 393 -23.55 10.68 -6.52
N THR A 394 -24.52 9.86 -6.93
CA THR A 394 -25.81 9.70 -6.22
C THR A 394 -25.85 8.45 -5.34
N ASN A 395 -24.78 7.67 -5.31
CA ASN A 395 -24.72 6.39 -4.60
C ASN A 395 -25.85 5.43 -5.03
N THR A 396 -26.08 5.30 -6.34
CA THR A 396 -27.20 4.51 -6.89
C THR A 396 -26.70 3.25 -7.58
N LEU A 397 -27.21 2.08 -7.20
CA LEU A 397 -27.05 0.81 -7.92
C LEU A 397 -28.15 0.69 -8.98
N ILE A 398 -27.75 0.35 -10.21
CA ILE A 398 -28.63 0.35 -11.37
C ILE A 398 -28.48 -1.00 -12.10
N GLU A 399 -29.59 -1.73 -12.22
CA GLU A 399 -29.67 -2.95 -13.02
C GLU A 399 -30.43 -2.66 -14.31
N ALA A 400 -29.86 -3.03 -15.45
CA ALA A 400 -30.47 -2.80 -16.75
C ALA A 400 -31.20 -4.06 -17.23
N LYS A 401 -32.40 -3.89 -17.80
CA LYS A 401 -33.10 -4.98 -18.51
C LYS A 401 -33.54 -4.51 -19.88
N ALA A 402 -33.31 -5.35 -20.89
CA ALA A 402 -33.75 -5.08 -22.26
C ALA A 402 -35.25 -5.31 -22.49
N SER A 403 -35.96 -5.78 -21.47
CA SER A 403 -37.36 -6.17 -21.52
C SER A 403 -38.11 -5.57 -20.34
N ASN A 404 -39.38 -5.27 -20.56
CA ASN A 404 -40.29 -4.71 -19.57
C ASN A 404 -41.25 -5.76 -18.99
N GLU A 405 -41.07 -7.03 -19.35
CA GLU A 405 -41.90 -8.11 -18.84
C GLU A 405 -41.77 -8.21 -17.31
N ARG A 406 -42.88 -8.52 -16.64
CA ARG A 406 -42.93 -8.58 -15.17
C ARG A 406 -41.87 -9.53 -14.59
N SER A 407 -41.59 -10.64 -15.26
CA SER A 407 -40.55 -11.59 -14.88
C SER A 407 -39.17 -10.95 -14.84
N ASP A 408 -38.81 -10.21 -15.89
CA ASP A 408 -37.48 -9.59 -16.03
C ASP A 408 -37.29 -8.46 -15.03
N VAL A 409 -38.33 -7.64 -14.81
CA VAL A 409 -38.28 -6.55 -13.83
C VAL A 409 -38.21 -7.10 -12.40
N ARG A 410 -38.89 -8.20 -12.09
CA ARG A 410 -38.78 -8.84 -10.77
C ARG A 410 -37.41 -9.46 -10.54
N LEU A 411 -36.79 -10.01 -11.59
CA LEU A 411 -35.41 -10.49 -11.52
C LEU A 411 -34.46 -9.32 -11.23
N ALA A 412 -34.62 -8.19 -11.92
CA ALA A 412 -33.83 -6.99 -11.66
C ALA A 412 -33.98 -6.48 -10.23
N LEU A 413 -35.21 -6.44 -9.70
CA LEU A 413 -35.47 -6.08 -8.31
C LEU A 413 -34.74 -7.02 -7.32
N GLY A 414 -34.81 -8.34 -7.54
CA GLY A 414 -34.10 -9.30 -6.71
C GLY A 414 -32.59 -9.08 -6.72
N GLN A 415 -32.00 -8.93 -7.92
CA GLN A 415 -30.59 -8.61 -8.09
C GLN A 415 -30.18 -7.32 -7.37
N LEU A 416 -30.98 -6.25 -7.49
CA LEU A 416 -30.72 -4.98 -6.81
C LEU A 416 -30.73 -5.13 -5.28
N LEU A 417 -31.67 -5.90 -4.73
CA LEU A 417 -31.72 -6.18 -3.29
C LEU A 417 -30.50 -6.99 -2.83
N ASP A 418 -30.03 -7.96 -3.63
CA ASP A 418 -28.80 -8.70 -3.35
C ASP A 418 -27.58 -7.76 -3.36
N TYR A 419 -27.49 -6.87 -4.34
CA TYR A 419 -26.40 -5.90 -4.43
C TYR A 419 -26.41 -4.91 -3.27
N GLN A 420 -27.59 -4.41 -2.90
CA GLN A 420 -27.74 -3.53 -1.74
C GLN A 420 -27.25 -4.25 -0.49
N HIS A 421 -27.74 -5.45 -0.24
CA HIS A 421 -27.40 -6.20 0.96
C HIS A 421 -25.91 -6.57 1.04
N HIS A 422 -25.32 -7.05 -0.05
CA HIS A 422 -23.98 -7.64 -0.04
C HIS A 422 -22.84 -6.72 -0.48
N ILE A 423 -23.14 -5.66 -1.23
CA ILE A 423 -22.14 -4.77 -1.83
C ILE A 423 -22.23 -3.38 -1.22
N LYS A 424 -23.43 -2.80 -1.17
CA LYS A 424 -23.60 -1.39 -0.79
C LYS A 424 -24.94 -1.14 -0.05
N PRO A 425 -25.01 -1.38 1.27
CA PRO A 425 -26.25 -1.32 2.05
C PRO A 425 -26.97 0.02 2.01
N ASP A 426 -26.22 1.11 1.92
CA ASP A 426 -26.75 2.48 1.94
C ASP A 426 -27.03 3.02 0.52
N ALA A 427 -26.97 2.19 -0.52
CA ALA A 427 -27.20 2.63 -1.89
C ALA A 427 -28.69 2.75 -2.22
N GLU A 428 -29.01 3.78 -3.02
CA GLU A 428 -30.28 3.88 -3.71
C GLU A 428 -30.35 2.85 -4.84
N LEU A 429 -31.56 2.44 -5.22
CA LEU A 429 -31.77 1.41 -6.23
C LEU A 429 -32.51 1.99 -7.44
N ALA A 430 -32.10 1.61 -8.63
CA ALA A 430 -32.83 1.92 -9.84
C ALA A 430 -32.82 0.77 -10.85
N VAL A 431 -33.90 0.66 -11.63
CA VAL A 431 -33.97 -0.24 -12.78
C VAL A 431 -33.96 0.62 -14.05
N LEU A 432 -33.06 0.28 -14.97
CA LEU A 432 -32.96 0.90 -16.29
C LEU A 432 -33.69 0.03 -17.34
N LEU A 433 -34.72 0.60 -17.96
CA LEU A 433 -35.60 -0.07 -18.92
C LEU A 433 -35.64 0.66 -20.27
N PRO A 434 -35.93 -0.03 -21.40
CA PRO A 434 -36.09 0.64 -22.68
C PRO A 434 -37.27 1.62 -22.68
N VAL A 435 -38.42 1.24 -22.11
CA VAL A 435 -39.62 2.09 -21.97
C VAL A 435 -40.18 1.97 -20.54
N PRO A 436 -41.15 2.78 -20.10
CA PRO A 436 -41.78 2.59 -18.78
C PRO A 436 -42.48 1.22 -18.65
N PRO A 437 -42.41 0.54 -17.49
CA PRO A 437 -43.11 -0.72 -17.26
C PRO A 437 -44.61 -0.47 -17.01
N SER A 438 -45.42 -1.53 -16.99
CA SER A 438 -46.85 -1.39 -16.62
C SER A 438 -47.02 -0.79 -15.21
N ALA A 439 -48.11 -0.06 -14.96
CA ALA A 439 -48.37 0.56 -13.66
C ALA A 439 -48.24 -0.41 -12.48
N SER A 440 -48.83 -1.59 -12.60
CA SER A 440 -48.76 -2.66 -11.57
C SER A 440 -47.37 -3.26 -11.33
N VAL A 441 -46.40 -3.00 -12.22
CA VAL A 441 -44.98 -3.37 -12.02
C VAL A 441 -44.23 -2.19 -11.41
N ALA A 442 -44.51 -0.97 -11.87
CA ALA A 442 -43.96 0.25 -11.27
C ALA A 442 -44.34 0.40 -9.79
N GLU A 443 -45.57 0.06 -9.41
CA GLU A 443 -46.04 0.04 -8.01
C GLU A 443 -45.20 -0.89 -7.13
N VAL A 444 -44.80 -2.06 -7.65
CA VAL A 444 -43.95 -3.02 -6.91
C VAL A 444 -42.54 -2.46 -6.70
N LEU A 445 -41.96 -1.85 -7.74
CA LEU A 445 -40.66 -1.19 -7.64
C LEU A 445 -40.69 -0.04 -6.63
N HIS A 446 -41.72 0.81 -6.71
CA HIS A 446 -41.88 1.94 -5.80
C HIS A 446 -42.08 1.50 -4.33
N ALA A 447 -42.79 0.39 -4.09
CA ALA A 447 -42.96 -0.17 -2.75
C ALA A 447 -41.64 -0.68 -2.12
N HIS A 448 -40.58 -0.84 -2.91
CA HIS A 448 -39.23 -1.20 -2.47
C HIS A 448 -38.23 -0.05 -2.69
N ASP A 449 -38.72 1.19 -2.83
CA ASP A 449 -37.90 2.38 -3.04
C ASP A 449 -36.97 2.30 -4.27
N VAL A 450 -37.38 1.56 -5.30
CA VAL A 450 -36.62 1.41 -6.54
C VAL A 450 -37.10 2.40 -7.60
N THR A 451 -36.19 3.25 -8.07
CA THR A 451 -36.45 4.24 -9.11
C THR A 451 -36.49 3.58 -10.49
N VAL A 452 -37.42 4.01 -11.35
CA VAL A 452 -37.47 3.59 -12.76
C VAL A 452 -36.80 4.64 -13.64
N ILE A 453 -35.84 4.21 -14.45
CA ILE A 453 -35.17 5.00 -15.48
C ILE A 453 -35.57 4.42 -16.84
N SER A 454 -35.98 5.26 -17.80
CA SER A 454 -36.34 4.78 -19.14
C SER A 454 -35.97 5.77 -20.25
N ARG A 455 -35.84 5.29 -21.50
CA ARG A 455 -35.54 6.16 -22.66
C ARG A 455 -36.68 7.13 -22.98
N ASP A 456 -37.91 6.63 -22.94
CA ASP A 456 -39.10 7.34 -23.43
C ASP A 456 -39.88 8.10 -22.34
N GLY A 457 -39.52 7.92 -21.06
CA GLY A 457 -40.07 8.65 -19.92
C GLY A 457 -38.93 9.17 -19.05
N ARG A 458 -38.59 10.46 -19.20
CA ARG A 458 -37.62 11.16 -18.35
C ARG A 458 -38.00 10.99 -16.88
N THR A 459 -37.08 10.48 -16.08
CA THR A 459 -36.95 10.84 -14.66
C THR A 459 -35.58 11.49 -14.51
N ALA A 460 -35.54 12.82 -14.69
CA ALA A 460 -34.39 13.62 -14.25
C ALA A 460 -34.33 13.58 -12.70
N PRO A 461 -33.15 13.75 -12.09
CA PRO A 461 -32.99 13.69 -10.64
C PRO A 461 -33.93 14.67 -9.94
N ARG A 462 -34.50 14.28 -8.80
CA ARG A 462 -35.11 15.24 -7.88
C ARG A 462 -33.96 16.04 -7.27
N ASP A 463 -33.81 17.30 -7.68
CA ASP A 463 -33.07 18.28 -6.89
C ASP A 463 -33.77 18.43 -5.53
N SER A 464 -33.04 18.17 -4.45
CA SER A 464 -33.39 18.59 -3.09
C SER A 464 -32.27 19.44 -2.53
#